data_AF-A0A0Q7QF64-F1
#
_entry.id   AF-A0A0Q7QF64-F1
#
_cell.length_a   1.000
_cell.length_b   1.000
_cell.length_c   1.000
_cell.angle_alpha   90.00
_cell.angle_beta   90.00
_cell.angle_gamma   90.00
#
_symmetry.space_group_name_H-M   'P 1'
#
loop_
_entity.id
_entity.type
_entity.pdbx_description
1 polymer ?
#
loop_
_entity_poly.entity_id
_entity_poly.type
_entity_poly.pdbx_seq_one_letter_code
_entity_poly.pdbx_strand_id
1 'polypeptide(L)'
;MTDTIQTPIDTLAREATEEFLHLDPADIIIGSNVRTDLRADHKEFRKSIKERGVLEAVTVYRNEDGQYVLLRGQRRTVTAAEVGTPTGFIPARVVPLPDEADRIGDQMVENIHRAGMRETEIVAGVEQLALIGVSAAQIAKRTSIDRPTVNAALAVTKADQTRNRLESGDLTLQEAAIFAEFEHDPDAAERLERARTTRWGDSVEHVAQKLRDEAAEREAYAAEVVRLRAEGLPVLSAQEADETDGSLVLEDMRTPEGEPVPVEEWPNLSGVAVIVTEDWEYPEPEATEGEEDADADAEDEYAEPVKVYRLLWVVTDIEASGLVHRSRVGRTDDDQGDDAEAHDPGTDAAAEAEAEARRQERRRVIANNKAWASAETVRRDWLSTFVARKTAPKGAEALICEAVVTGHHTLSKAMEHRHPRLFGLLGIDVPSGYYGAGYEECQKIATRATSPKGAIMTTLAAVVAAWEDSIGKHTWRNPSQWDARMLAALIEWGYQPSDVERLLIGEEPSDQSATDDEAEAVENDASTDAA
;
A
#
# COMPACT_ATOMS: atom_id res chain seq x y z
N MET A 1 -49.51 -26.07 39.85
CA MET A 1 -48.33 -26.84 39.43
C MET A 1 -47.21 -25.85 39.27
N THR A 2 -46.44 -25.68 40.34
CA THR A 2 -45.26 -24.83 40.42
C THR A 2 -44.07 -25.75 40.31
N ASP A 3 -43.52 -25.90 39.11
CA ASP A 3 -42.31 -26.70 38.90
C ASP A 3 -41.10 -25.85 39.27
N THR A 4 -40.59 -26.15 40.47
CA THR A 4 -39.29 -25.71 40.97
C THR A 4 -38.20 -26.44 40.19
N ILE A 5 -37.39 -25.71 39.43
CA ILE A 5 -36.18 -26.24 38.80
C ILE A 5 -35.12 -26.38 39.90
N GLN A 6 -34.87 -27.62 40.33
CA GLN A 6 -33.69 -27.99 41.12
C GLN A 6 -32.62 -28.51 40.16
N THR A 7 -31.51 -27.77 40.04
CA THR A 7 -30.30 -28.21 39.35
C THR A 7 -29.36 -28.87 40.37
N PRO A 8 -28.74 -30.03 40.08
CA PRO A 8 -27.84 -30.69 41.02
C PRO A 8 -26.51 -29.94 41.12
N ILE A 9 -26.05 -29.79 42.36
CA ILE A 9 -24.72 -29.34 42.75
C ILE A 9 -23.77 -30.51 42.53
N ASP A 10 -22.92 -30.47 41.50
CA ASP A 10 -21.52 -30.92 41.62
C ASP A 10 -20.68 -30.50 40.40
N THR A 11 -19.87 -29.45 40.54
CA THR A 11 -18.57 -29.30 39.89
C THR A 11 -17.80 -28.23 40.68
N LEU A 12 -16.86 -28.66 41.51
CA LEU A 12 -15.86 -27.80 42.16
C LEU A 12 -14.89 -27.27 41.08
N ALA A 13 -15.36 -26.35 40.24
CA ALA A 13 -14.50 -25.31 39.70
C ALA A 13 -14.39 -24.26 40.80
N ARG A 14 -13.16 -23.81 41.07
CA ARG A 14 -12.89 -22.73 42.03
C ARG A 14 -13.45 -21.44 41.43
N GLU A 15 -14.76 -21.21 41.60
CA GLU A 15 -15.45 -20.01 41.15
C GLU A 15 -14.79 -18.81 41.84
N ALA A 16 -14.22 -17.93 41.03
CA ALA A 16 -13.79 -16.62 41.49
C ALA A 16 -15.06 -15.83 41.82
N THR A 17 -15.45 -15.86 43.10
CA THR A 17 -16.69 -15.26 43.60
C THR A 17 -16.70 -13.75 43.36
N GLU A 18 -17.59 -13.28 42.49
CA GLU A 18 -17.92 -11.85 42.40
C GLU A 18 -18.52 -11.41 43.75
N GLU A 19 -17.85 -10.50 44.46
CA GLU A 19 -18.27 -10.00 45.77
C GLU A 19 -18.92 -8.61 45.60
N PHE A 20 -20.06 -8.35 46.25
CA PHE A 20 -20.69 -7.02 46.25
C PHE A 20 -20.49 -6.35 47.62
N LEU A 21 -19.86 -5.18 47.63
CA LEU A 21 -19.52 -4.40 48.83
C LEU A 21 -20.04 -2.97 48.73
N HIS A 22 -20.12 -2.29 49.88
CA HIS A 22 -20.30 -0.84 49.93
C HIS A 22 -19.00 -0.22 50.40
N LEU A 23 -18.39 0.60 49.54
CA LEU A 23 -17.05 1.17 49.77
C LEU A 23 -17.14 2.68 49.94
N ASP A 24 -16.23 3.25 50.75
CA ASP A 24 -16.07 4.69 50.82
C ASP A 24 -15.44 5.15 49.49
N PRO A 25 -16.05 6.08 48.75
CA PRO A 25 -15.49 6.56 47.49
C PRO A 25 -14.08 7.17 47.65
N ALA A 26 -13.67 7.62 48.84
CA ALA A 26 -12.33 8.13 49.11
C ALA A 26 -11.26 7.02 49.26
N ASP A 27 -11.65 5.80 49.59
CA ASP A 27 -10.75 4.65 49.75
C ASP A 27 -10.47 3.92 48.42
N ILE A 28 -11.10 4.36 47.33
CA ILE A 28 -10.96 3.74 46.00
C ILE A 28 -9.89 4.48 45.19
N ILE A 29 -8.86 3.74 44.78
CA ILE A 29 -7.79 4.25 43.93
C ILE A 29 -8.28 4.38 42.49
N ILE A 30 -8.10 5.56 41.90
CA ILE A 30 -8.35 5.81 40.48
C ILE A 30 -7.03 5.57 39.74
N GLY A 31 -6.94 4.51 38.94
CA GLY A 31 -5.76 4.23 38.12
C GLY A 31 -5.51 5.29 37.05
N SER A 32 -4.35 5.18 36.38
CA SER A 32 -3.97 5.99 35.22
C SER A 32 -4.99 5.83 34.11
N ASN A 33 -5.91 6.79 34.00
CA ASN A 33 -7.01 6.76 33.05
C ASN A 33 -6.93 7.98 32.13
N VAL A 34 -7.22 7.76 30.85
CA VAL A 34 -7.02 8.68 29.70
C VAL A 34 -8.02 9.86 29.70
N ARG A 35 -8.92 9.93 30.69
CA ARG A 35 -9.91 11.02 30.84
C ARG A 35 -9.33 12.27 31.48
N THR A 36 -9.01 13.27 30.67
CA THR A 36 -8.67 14.63 31.13
C THR A 36 -9.88 15.58 31.19
N ASP A 37 -11.03 15.23 30.59
CA ASP A 37 -12.21 16.10 30.59
C ASP A 37 -13.46 15.47 31.23
N LEU A 38 -13.96 16.11 32.29
CA LEU A 38 -15.14 15.71 33.09
C LEU A 38 -16.36 16.62 32.83
N ARG A 39 -16.42 17.35 31.70
CA ARG A 39 -17.26 18.56 31.56
C ARG A 39 -18.78 18.40 31.30
N ALA A 40 -19.44 19.54 31.62
CA ALA A 40 -20.77 20.09 31.36
C ALA A 40 -21.98 19.71 32.25
N ASP A 41 -22.43 18.46 32.36
CA ASP A 41 -23.70 18.11 33.07
C ASP A 41 -23.59 18.01 34.61
N HIS A 42 -22.62 18.74 35.16
CA HIS A 42 -22.10 18.46 36.49
C HIS A 42 -23.08 18.79 37.63
N LYS A 43 -24.04 19.71 37.44
CA LYS A 43 -24.94 20.16 38.52
C LYS A 43 -26.07 19.19 38.82
N GLU A 44 -26.82 18.76 37.81
CA GLU A 44 -27.95 17.83 38.00
C GLU A 44 -27.44 16.44 38.39
N PHE A 45 -26.34 15.99 37.79
CA PHE A 45 -25.72 14.72 38.15
C PHE A 45 -25.17 14.74 39.58
N ARG A 46 -24.44 15.78 39.99
CA ARG A 46 -24.00 15.96 41.40
C ARG A 46 -25.18 15.98 42.36
N LYS A 47 -26.26 16.70 42.03
CA LYS A 47 -27.46 16.77 42.86
C LYS A 47 -28.11 15.38 43.01
N SER A 48 -28.23 14.63 41.92
CA SER A 48 -28.74 13.26 41.94
C SER A 48 -27.91 12.34 42.84
N ILE A 49 -26.58 12.38 42.72
CA ILE A 49 -25.67 11.58 43.54
C ILE A 49 -25.77 11.96 45.02
N LYS A 50 -25.90 13.26 45.33
CA LYS A 50 -26.06 13.75 46.70
C LYS A 50 -27.41 13.38 47.33
N GLU A 51 -28.49 13.41 46.55
CA GLU A 51 -29.86 13.15 47.05
C GLU A 51 -30.21 11.66 47.07
N ARG A 52 -29.74 10.89 46.08
CA ARG A 52 -30.15 9.49 45.85
C ARG A 52 -29.01 8.48 46.00
N GLY A 53 -27.76 8.94 46.08
CA GLY A 53 -26.59 8.07 46.07
C GLY A 53 -26.27 7.52 44.67
N VAL A 54 -25.28 6.64 44.62
CA VAL A 54 -24.92 5.91 43.41
C VAL A 54 -25.81 4.66 43.31
N LEU A 55 -26.72 4.64 42.33
CA LEU A 55 -27.70 3.54 42.17
C LEU A 55 -27.14 2.32 41.44
N GLU A 56 -26.23 2.52 40.51
CA GLU A 56 -25.63 1.45 39.72
C GLU A 56 -24.20 1.22 40.19
N ALA A 57 -23.91 -0.03 40.58
CA ALA A 57 -22.65 -0.40 41.23
C ALA A 57 -21.43 -0.11 40.36
N VAL A 58 -20.37 0.40 40.98
CA VAL A 58 -19.06 0.54 40.34
C VAL A 58 -18.35 -0.81 40.31
N THR A 59 -17.43 -1.05 39.36
CA THR A 59 -16.63 -2.29 39.35
C THR A 59 -15.22 -1.98 39.83
N VAL A 60 -14.72 -2.76 40.78
CA VAL A 60 -13.39 -2.61 41.39
C VAL A 60 -12.67 -3.95 41.43
N TYR A 61 -11.34 -3.94 41.54
CA TYR A 61 -10.54 -5.12 41.86
C TYR A 61 -9.64 -4.83 43.06
N ARG A 62 -9.11 -5.87 43.71
CA ARG A 62 -8.09 -5.71 44.76
C ARG A 62 -6.69 -5.81 44.17
N ASN A 63 -5.83 -4.82 44.43
CA ASN A 63 -4.41 -4.89 44.08
C ASN A 63 -3.65 -5.82 45.05
N GLU A 64 -2.34 -5.99 44.82
CA GLU A 64 -1.46 -6.81 45.67
C GLU A 64 -1.41 -6.34 47.13
N ASP A 65 -1.58 -5.04 47.36
CA ASP A 65 -1.63 -4.41 48.69
C ASP A 65 -3.02 -4.49 49.36
N GLY A 66 -4.00 -5.11 48.72
CA GLY A 66 -5.37 -5.27 49.23
C GLY A 66 -6.26 -4.02 49.11
N GLN A 67 -5.80 -2.99 48.42
CA GLN A 67 -6.54 -1.76 48.14
C GLN A 67 -7.50 -1.94 46.95
N TYR A 68 -8.62 -1.21 46.96
CA TYR A 68 -9.59 -1.26 45.87
C TYR A 68 -9.21 -0.29 44.75
N VAL A 69 -8.98 -0.82 43.56
CA VAL A 69 -8.71 -0.04 42.36
C VAL A 69 -9.93 -0.04 41.46
N LEU A 70 -10.32 1.14 40.99
CA LEU A 70 -11.50 1.32 40.16
C LEU A 70 -11.29 0.79 38.74
N LEU A 71 -12.12 -0.17 38.33
CA LEU A 71 -12.16 -0.68 36.96
C LEU A 71 -13.19 0.08 36.11
N ARG A 72 -14.42 0.24 36.62
CA ARG A 72 -15.52 0.92 35.89
C ARG A 72 -16.31 1.85 36.80
N GLY A 73 -16.68 3.02 36.28
CA GLY A 73 -17.53 3.97 36.99
C GLY A 73 -16.85 5.23 37.53
N GLN A 74 -15.69 5.62 36.99
CA GLN A 74 -14.91 6.82 37.40
C GLN A 74 -15.76 8.06 37.69
N ARG A 75 -16.65 8.44 36.76
CA ARG A 75 -17.51 9.63 36.95
C ARG A 75 -18.38 9.53 38.20
N ARG A 76 -18.91 8.34 38.53
CA ARG A 76 -19.72 8.10 39.72
C ARG A 76 -18.87 8.20 40.98
N THR A 77 -17.71 7.55 41.00
CA THR A 77 -16.79 7.54 42.14
C THR A 77 -16.25 8.92 42.46
N VAL A 78 -15.73 9.64 41.46
CA VAL A 78 -15.21 11.02 41.61
C VAL A 78 -16.32 11.95 42.08
N THR A 79 -17.49 11.90 41.44
CA THR A 79 -18.63 12.75 41.84
C THR A 79 -19.08 12.45 43.27
N ALA A 80 -19.16 11.18 43.66
CA ALA A 80 -19.53 10.76 45.00
C ALA A 80 -18.50 11.20 46.06
N ALA A 81 -17.20 11.12 45.75
CA ALA A 81 -16.14 11.63 46.61
C ALA A 81 -16.22 13.16 46.79
N GLU A 82 -16.59 13.89 45.73
CA GLU A 82 -16.72 15.36 45.77
C GLU A 82 -17.95 15.86 46.55
N VAL A 83 -19.12 15.25 46.35
CA VAL A 83 -20.40 15.78 46.87
C VAL A 83 -20.99 15.01 48.03
N GLY A 84 -20.41 13.85 48.34
CA GLY A 84 -20.92 12.88 49.29
C GLY A 84 -22.14 12.12 48.77
N THR A 85 -22.42 10.97 49.37
CA THR A 85 -23.66 10.20 49.18
C THR A 85 -24.50 10.20 50.47
N PRO A 86 -25.82 9.93 50.42
CA PRO A 86 -26.66 9.88 51.61
C PRO A 86 -26.18 8.90 52.69
N THR A 87 -25.49 7.85 52.30
CA THR A 87 -24.99 6.79 53.18
C THR A 87 -23.49 6.90 53.47
N GLY A 88 -22.77 7.80 52.80
CA GLY A 88 -21.30 7.87 52.83
C GLY A 88 -20.58 6.80 52.00
N PHE A 89 -21.30 5.78 51.52
CA PHE A 89 -20.73 4.67 50.74
C PHE A 89 -21.32 4.61 49.33
N ILE A 90 -20.62 3.90 48.43
CA ILE A 90 -21.10 3.55 47.09
C ILE A 90 -21.14 2.02 46.91
N PRO A 91 -22.15 1.47 46.21
CA PRO A 91 -22.16 0.05 45.88
C PRO A 91 -21.06 -0.26 44.87
N ALA A 92 -20.26 -1.29 45.15
CA ALA A 92 -19.13 -1.74 44.36
C ALA A 92 -19.17 -3.26 44.18
N ARG A 93 -18.98 -3.72 42.94
CA ARG A 93 -18.75 -5.12 42.60
C ARG A 93 -17.26 -5.36 42.50
N VAL A 94 -16.74 -6.23 43.35
CA VAL A 94 -15.35 -6.69 43.34
C VAL A 94 -15.21 -7.85 42.37
N VAL A 95 -14.37 -7.66 41.37
CA VAL A 95 -13.99 -8.70 40.41
C VAL A 95 -12.55 -9.13 40.65
N PRO A 96 -12.14 -10.32 40.19
CA PRO A 96 -10.73 -10.72 40.19
C PRO A 96 -9.88 -9.68 39.45
N LEU A 97 -8.62 -9.53 39.87
CA LEU A 97 -7.65 -8.67 39.17
C LEU A 97 -7.60 -9.09 37.69
N PRO A 98 -8.07 -8.23 36.76
CA PRO A 98 -8.00 -8.55 35.35
C PRO A 98 -6.55 -8.50 34.88
N ASP A 99 -6.23 -9.28 33.85
CA ASP A 99 -4.99 -9.10 33.09
C ASP A 99 -4.93 -7.63 32.62
N GLU A 100 -3.73 -7.05 32.64
CA GLU A 100 -3.50 -5.68 32.18
C GLU A 100 -3.98 -5.48 30.74
N ALA A 101 -3.82 -6.49 29.87
CA ALA A 101 -4.33 -6.47 28.50
C ALA A 101 -5.85 -6.40 28.44
N ASP A 102 -6.54 -7.16 29.28
CA ASP A 102 -8.00 -7.19 29.32
C ASP A 102 -8.56 -5.91 29.94
N ARG A 103 -7.85 -5.33 30.91
CA ARG A 103 -8.18 -4.02 31.48
C ARG A 103 -8.14 -2.90 30.43
N ILE A 104 -7.06 -2.83 29.64
CA ILE A 104 -6.91 -1.82 28.58
C ILE A 104 -7.93 -2.07 27.46
N GLY A 105 -8.10 -3.33 27.04
CA GLY A 105 -9.08 -3.70 26.01
C GLY A 105 -10.52 -3.33 26.39
N ASP A 106 -10.95 -3.68 27.61
CA ASP A 106 -12.27 -3.33 28.13
C ASP A 106 -12.51 -1.82 28.17
N GLN A 107 -11.49 -1.06 28.58
CA GLN A 107 -11.55 0.40 28.62
C GLN A 107 -11.72 0.99 27.22
N MET A 108 -11.01 0.45 26.23
CA MET A 108 -11.16 0.84 24.83
C MET A 108 -12.58 0.54 24.32
N VAL A 109 -13.11 -0.65 24.58
CA VAL A 109 -14.47 -1.06 24.19
C VAL A 109 -15.53 -0.14 24.82
N GLU A 110 -15.42 0.18 26.12
CA GLU A 110 -16.34 1.09 26.80
C GLU A 110 -16.36 2.49 26.14
N ASN A 111 -15.19 2.97 25.72
CA ASN A 111 -15.06 4.27 25.05
C ASN A 111 -15.64 4.26 23.64
N ILE A 112 -15.37 3.22 22.84
CA ILE A 112 -15.95 3.02 21.51
C ILE A 112 -17.48 3.11 21.56
N HIS A 113 -18.11 2.44 22.53
CA HIS A 113 -19.56 2.36 22.64
C HIS A 113 -20.25 3.62 23.20
N ARG A 114 -19.53 4.55 23.85
CA ARG A 114 -20.15 5.69 24.53
C ARG A 114 -20.05 7.03 23.82
N ALA A 115 -19.03 7.25 23.00
CA ALA A 115 -18.79 8.58 22.40
C ALA A 115 -18.23 8.57 20.97
N GLY A 116 -17.91 7.40 20.39
CA GLY A 116 -17.03 7.33 19.23
C GLY A 116 -15.61 7.68 19.67
N MET A 117 -14.73 6.68 19.72
CA MET A 117 -13.34 6.89 20.12
C MET A 117 -12.62 7.78 19.09
N ARG A 118 -11.85 8.77 19.54
CA ARG A 118 -11.03 9.59 18.64
C ARG A 118 -9.87 8.76 18.09
N GLU A 119 -9.40 9.07 16.89
CA GLU A 119 -8.29 8.34 16.27
C GLU A 119 -7.00 8.37 17.12
N THR A 120 -6.74 9.48 17.80
CA THR A 120 -5.64 9.61 18.77
C THR A 120 -5.78 8.69 19.98
N GLU A 121 -7.01 8.45 20.43
CA GLU A 121 -7.30 7.51 21.52
C GLU A 121 -7.14 6.05 21.06
N ILE A 122 -7.45 5.76 19.80
CA ILE A 122 -7.18 4.46 19.18
C ILE A 122 -5.67 4.20 19.19
N VAL A 123 -4.86 5.14 18.67
CA VAL A 123 -3.40 5.02 18.63
C VAL A 123 -2.82 4.79 20.03
N ALA A 124 -3.20 5.61 21.01
CA ALA A 124 -2.71 5.46 22.38
C ALA A 124 -3.10 4.11 23.03
N GLY A 125 -4.33 3.65 22.83
CA GLY A 125 -4.78 2.35 23.37
C GLY A 125 -4.09 1.16 22.71
N VAL A 126 -3.92 1.22 21.38
CA VAL A 126 -3.19 0.21 20.62
C VAL A 126 -1.71 0.16 21.03
N GLU A 127 -1.08 1.32 21.24
CA GLU A 127 0.30 1.42 21.73
C GLU A 127 0.48 0.74 23.09
N GLN A 128 -0.41 1.02 24.04
CA GLN A 128 -0.36 0.39 25.36
C GLN A 128 -0.47 -1.13 25.29
N LEU A 129 -1.38 -1.65 24.45
CA LEU A 129 -1.53 -3.09 24.24
C LEU A 129 -0.29 -3.70 23.56
N ALA A 130 0.31 -3.00 22.61
CA ALA A 130 1.53 -3.46 21.94
C ALA A 130 2.73 -3.52 22.91
N LEU A 131 2.88 -2.52 23.78
CA LEU A 131 3.97 -2.44 24.78
C LEU A 131 3.94 -3.62 25.78
N ILE A 132 2.77 -4.14 26.11
CA ILE A 132 2.62 -5.34 26.96
C ILE A 132 2.68 -6.65 26.16
N GLY A 133 3.06 -6.59 24.88
CA GLY A 133 3.30 -7.76 24.03
C GLY A 133 2.06 -8.37 23.38
N VAL A 134 0.93 -7.65 23.34
CA VAL A 134 -0.28 -8.15 22.66
C VAL A 134 -0.11 -8.00 21.16
N SER A 135 -0.26 -9.12 20.43
CA SER A 135 -0.21 -9.09 18.97
C SER A 135 -1.40 -8.32 18.40
N ALA A 136 -1.20 -7.70 17.24
CA ALA A 136 -2.20 -6.85 16.64
C ALA A 136 -3.51 -7.60 16.27
N ALA A 137 -3.46 -8.92 16.03
CA ALA A 137 -4.65 -9.77 15.85
C ALA A 137 -5.44 -9.95 17.16
N GLN A 138 -4.73 -10.08 18.29
CA GLN A 138 -5.34 -10.13 19.61
C GLN A 138 -5.90 -8.77 20.02
N ILE A 139 -5.25 -7.66 19.66
CA ILE A 139 -5.78 -6.30 19.86
C ILE A 139 -7.14 -6.16 19.18
N ALA A 140 -7.21 -6.42 17.86
CA ALA A 140 -8.45 -6.33 17.09
C ALA A 140 -9.60 -7.16 17.71
N LYS A 141 -9.30 -8.40 18.13
CA LYS A 141 -10.27 -9.28 18.79
C LYS A 141 -10.74 -8.74 20.14
N ARG A 142 -9.85 -8.16 20.95
CA ARG A 142 -10.17 -7.64 22.30
C ARG A 142 -10.94 -6.33 22.23
N THR A 143 -10.59 -5.43 21.30
CA THR A 143 -11.16 -4.08 21.23
C THR A 143 -12.36 -3.98 20.30
N SER A 144 -12.63 -5.02 19.49
CA SER A 144 -13.60 -4.99 18.40
C SER A 144 -13.32 -3.91 17.34
N ILE A 145 -12.09 -3.39 17.29
CA ILE A 145 -11.58 -2.57 16.19
C ILE A 145 -11.11 -3.51 15.09
N ASP A 146 -11.38 -3.18 13.84
CA ASP A 146 -10.94 -4.01 12.71
C ASP A 146 -9.40 -4.05 12.59
N ARG A 147 -8.92 -5.14 11.98
CA ARG A 147 -7.49 -5.43 11.86
C ARG A 147 -6.74 -4.34 11.08
N PRO A 148 -7.25 -3.79 9.95
CA PRO A 148 -6.64 -2.66 9.26
C PRO A 148 -6.45 -1.43 10.15
N THR A 149 -7.49 -0.99 10.88
CA THR A 149 -7.38 0.17 11.77
C THR A 149 -6.36 -0.05 12.89
N VAL A 150 -6.26 -1.26 13.45
CA VAL A 150 -5.21 -1.58 14.43
C VAL A 150 -3.81 -1.51 13.81
N ASN A 151 -3.62 -2.01 12.58
CA ASN A 151 -2.33 -1.94 11.91
C ASN A 151 -1.94 -0.48 11.58
N ALA A 152 -2.89 0.31 11.09
CA ALA A 152 -2.71 1.74 10.86
C ALA A 152 -2.28 2.47 12.14
N ALA A 153 -2.97 2.19 13.26
CA ALA A 153 -2.60 2.74 14.55
C ALA A 153 -1.18 2.35 14.97
N LEU A 154 -0.78 1.09 14.82
CA LEU A 154 0.57 0.61 15.13
C LEU A 154 1.64 1.28 14.27
N ALA A 155 1.39 1.54 12.99
CA ALA A 155 2.32 2.26 12.13
C ALA A 155 2.60 3.67 12.69
N VAL A 156 1.54 4.39 13.08
CA VAL A 156 1.64 5.74 13.65
C VAL A 156 2.35 5.74 15.02
N THR A 157 2.26 4.68 15.83
CA THR A 157 2.93 4.65 17.15
C THR A 157 4.46 4.81 17.10
N LYS A 158 5.08 4.53 15.96
CA LYS A 158 6.53 4.62 15.80
C LYS A 158 6.97 5.91 15.12
N ALA A 159 6.01 6.73 14.67
CA ALA A 159 6.26 7.89 13.83
C ALA A 159 5.87 9.19 14.54
N ASP A 160 6.84 9.86 15.16
CA ASP A 160 6.59 10.99 16.06
C ASP A 160 6.03 12.24 15.34
N GLN A 161 6.57 12.59 14.18
CA GLN A 161 6.07 13.71 13.36
C GLN A 161 4.65 13.42 12.88
N THR A 162 4.41 12.20 12.40
CA THR A 162 3.09 11.77 11.92
C THR A 162 2.07 11.71 13.05
N ARG A 163 2.44 11.21 14.23
CA ARG A 163 1.61 11.22 15.44
C ARG A 163 1.18 12.65 15.80
N ASN A 164 2.11 13.61 15.78
CA ASN A 164 1.78 15.02 16.06
C ASN A 164 0.76 15.60 15.07
N ARG A 165 0.84 15.23 13.79
CA ARG A 165 -0.12 15.65 12.76
C ARG A 165 -1.50 14.99 12.92
N LEU A 166 -1.55 13.74 13.36
CA LEU A 166 -2.81 13.09 13.76
C LEU A 166 -3.43 13.79 14.99
N GLU A 167 -2.60 14.17 15.97
CA GLU A 167 -3.07 14.87 17.18
C GLU A 167 -3.62 16.27 16.92
N SER A 168 -3.05 17.00 15.96
CA SER A 168 -3.56 18.30 15.53
C SER A 168 -4.83 18.21 14.67
N GLY A 169 -5.17 17.01 14.19
CA GLY A 169 -6.28 16.76 13.27
C GLY A 169 -5.97 17.13 11.82
N ASP A 170 -4.69 17.28 11.47
CA ASP A 170 -4.23 17.54 10.10
C ASP A 170 -4.37 16.29 9.21
N LEU A 171 -4.11 15.10 9.78
CA LEU A 171 -4.23 13.81 9.11
C LEU A 171 -5.33 12.96 9.75
N THR A 172 -6.04 12.20 8.92
CA THR A 172 -6.83 11.06 9.37
C THR A 172 -5.92 9.88 9.73
N LEU A 173 -6.41 8.90 10.47
CA LEU A 173 -5.62 7.71 10.85
C LEU A 173 -5.11 6.93 9.64
N GLN A 174 -5.88 6.88 8.55
CA GLN A 174 -5.50 6.19 7.33
C GLN A 174 -4.36 6.93 6.61
N GLU A 175 -4.47 8.24 6.43
CA GLU A 175 -3.39 9.06 5.86
C GLU A 175 -2.15 9.02 6.77
N ALA A 176 -2.33 9.14 8.08
CA ALA A 176 -1.25 9.06 9.04
C ALA A 176 -0.50 7.71 8.94
N ALA A 177 -1.20 6.59 8.76
CA ALA A 177 -0.52 5.31 8.56
C ALA A 177 0.35 5.29 7.30
N ILE A 178 -0.10 5.91 6.21
CA ILE A 178 0.68 6.05 4.98
C ILE A 178 1.90 6.94 5.21
N PHE A 179 1.71 8.15 5.76
CA PHE A 179 2.83 9.06 6.05
C PHE A 179 3.85 8.47 7.03
N ALA A 180 3.42 7.61 7.97
CA ALA A 180 4.32 6.92 8.88
C ALA A 180 5.30 5.97 8.17
N GLU A 181 4.94 5.39 7.02
CA GLU A 181 5.83 4.52 6.24
C GLU A 181 7.04 5.27 5.67
N PHE A 182 6.87 6.56 5.38
CA PHE A 182 7.85 7.40 4.68
C PHE A 182 8.41 8.55 5.53
N GLU A 183 8.23 8.52 6.85
CA GLU A 183 8.64 9.63 7.73
C GLU A 183 10.16 9.94 7.69
N HIS A 184 10.98 8.93 7.34
CA HIS A 184 12.44 9.09 7.22
C HIS A 184 12.90 9.60 5.86
N ASP A 185 11.98 9.84 4.93
CA ASP A 185 12.24 10.27 3.56
C ASP A 185 11.49 11.60 3.30
N PRO A 186 12.16 12.75 3.47
CA PRO A 186 11.56 14.07 3.27
C PRO A 186 10.96 14.28 1.87
N ASP A 187 11.59 13.72 0.83
CA ASP A 187 11.15 13.89 -0.56
C ASP A 187 9.87 13.08 -0.79
N ALA A 188 9.81 11.84 -0.28
CA ALA A 188 8.59 11.04 -0.27
C ALA A 188 7.45 11.73 0.52
N ALA A 189 7.76 12.33 1.67
CA ALA A 189 6.77 13.06 2.47
C ALA A 189 6.23 14.30 1.72
N GLU A 190 7.07 15.00 0.96
CA GLU A 190 6.64 16.12 0.10
C GLU A 190 5.72 15.65 -1.03
N ARG A 191 6.08 14.56 -1.72
CA ARG A 191 5.25 13.95 -2.78
C ARG A 191 3.86 13.57 -2.25
N LEU A 192 3.79 12.95 -1.07
CA LEU A 192 2.52 12.63 -0.40
C LEU A 192 1.70 13.87 -0.01
N GLU A 193 2.35 14.93 0.48
CA GLU A 193 1.67 16.18 0.83
C GLU A 193 1.11 16.89 -0.41
N ARG A 194 1.86 16.85 -1.52
CA ARG A 194 1.40 17.35 -2.83
C ARG A 194 0.18 16.58 -3.30
N ALA A 195 0.20 15.25 -3.24
CA ALA A 195 -0.94 14.40 -3.60
C ALA A 195 -2.19 14.73 -2.76
N ARG A 196 -2.02 14.91 -1.44
CA ARG A 196 -3.11 15.23 -0.51
C ARG A 196 -3.76 16.59 -0.78
N THR A 197 -2.96 17.59 -1.14
CA THR A 197 -3.43 18.98 -1.30
C THR A 197 -3.90 19.30 -2.72
N THR A 198 -3.45 18.52 -3.70
CA THR A 198 -3.78 18.74 -5.10
C THR A 198 -5.18 18.22 -5.41
N ARG A 199 -6.01 19.08 -6.00
CA ARG A 199 -7.38 18.69 -6.39
C ARG A 199 -7.40 17.79 -7.64
N TRP A 200 -6.40 17.94 -8.49
CA TRP A 200 -6.27 17.30 -9.80
C TRP A 200 -4.92 16.59 -9.86
N GLY A 201 -4.90 15.30 -9.51
CA GLY A 201 -3.69 14.49 -9.48
C GLY A 201 -3.95 13.13 -8.83
N ASP A 202 -2.87 12.37 -8.66
CA ASP A 202 -2.87 11.10 -7.93
C ASP A 202 -3.37 11.26 -6.49
N SER A 203 -4.06 10.22 -6.00
CA SER A 203 -4.41 10.13 -4.59
C SER A 203 -3.19 9.77 -3.73
N VAL A 204 -3.28 10.01 -2.43
CA VAL A 204 -2.21 9.67 -1.46
C VAL A 204 -1.85 8.18 -1.53
N GLU A 205 -2.83 7.31 -1.75
CA GLU A 205 -2.64 5.87 -1.90
C GLU A 205 -1.84 5.50 -3.16
N HIS A 206 -2.09 6.20 -4.27
CA HIS A 206 -1.36 5.98 -5.53
C HIS A 206 0.09 6.42 -5.42
N VAL A 207 0.34 7.60 -4.87
CA VAL A 207 1.72 8.08 -4.64
C VAL A 207 2.45 7.18 -3.65
N ALA A 208 1.78 6.75 -2.56
CA ALA A 208 2.37 5.79 -1.63
C ALA A 208 2.74 4.47 -2.31
N GLN A 209 1.90 3.96 -3.22
CA GLN A 209 2.23 2.75 -3.95
C GLN A 209 3.40 2.93 -4.91
N LYS A 210 3.45 4.05 -5.65
CA LYS A 210 4.62 4.41 -6.49
C LYS A 210 5.91 4.41 -5.67
N LEU A 211 5.90 5.05 -4.50
CA LEU A 211 7.05 5.09 -3.59
C LEU A 211 7.45 3.70 -3.06
N ARG A 212 6.50 2.80 -2.79
CA ARG A 212 6.79 1.41 -2.42
C ARG A 212 7.43 0.64 -3.57
N ASP A 213 6.93 0.82 -4.78
CA ASP A 213 7.46 0.15 -5.97
C ASP A 213 8.89 0.65 -6.27
N GLU A 214 9.14 1.97 -6.18
CA GLU A 214 10.48 2.57 -6.29
C GLU A 214 11.44 2.05 -5.20
N ALA A 215 10.98 1.92 -3.96
CA ALA A 215 11.78 1.34 -2.89
C ALA A 215 12.13 -0.14 -3.14
N ALA A 216 11.17 -0.93 -3.66
CA ALA A 216 11.39 -2.32 -4.03
C ALA A 216 12.36 -2.45 -5.23
N GLU A 217 12.27 -1.57 -6.22
CA GLU A 217 13.22 -1.49 -7.34
C GLU A 217 14.64 -1.20 -6.83
N ARG A 218 14.80 -0.21 -5.94
CA ARG A 218 16.10 0.12 -5.32
C ARG A 218 16.66 -1.04 -4.50
N GLU A 219 15.81 -1.73 -3.73
CA GLU A 219 16.24 -2.91 -2.95
C GLU A 219 16.68 -4.06 -3.87
N ALA A 220 15.94 -4.33 -4.94
CA ALA A 220 16.30 -5.35 -5.93
C ALA A 220 17.62 -5.03 -6.63
N TYR A 221 17.83 -3.78 -7.03
CA TYR A 221 19.09 -3.30 -7.58
C TYR A 221 20.25 -3.49 -6.59
N ALA A 222 20.07 -3.06 -5.35
CA ALA A 222 21.10 -3.19 -4.31
C ALA A 222 21.43 -4.66 -4.02
N ALA A 223 20.44 -5.54 -4.00
CA ALA A 223 20.64 -6.97 -3.84
C ALA A 223 21.46 -7.57 -5.01
N GLU A 224 21.23 -7.11 -6.23
CA GLU A 224 21.98 -7.53 -7.41
C GLU A 224 23.45 -7.05 -7.35
N VAL A 225 23.68 -5.80 -6.96
CA VAL A 225 25.04 -5.27 -6.72
C VAL A 225 25.77 -6.11 -5.66
N VAL A 226 25.11 -6.45 -4.54
CA VAL A 226 25.70 -7.31 -3.50
C VAL A 226 26.03 -8.70 -4.05
N ARG A 227 25.13 -9.31 -4.85
CA ARG A 227 25.36 -10.61 -5.48
C ARG A 227 26.59 -10.58 -6.38
N LEU A 228 26.70 -9.61 -7.27
CA LEU A 228 27.82 -9.48 -8.20
C LEU A 228 29.15 -9.16 -7.48
N ARG A 229 29.13 -8.34 -6.43
CA ARG A 229 30.30 -8.11 -5.56
C ARG A 229 30.77 -9.39 -4.87
N ALA A 230 29.84 -10.25 -4.44
CA ALA A 230 30.17 -11.54 -3.85
C ALA A 230 30.82 -12.52 -4.86
N GLU A 231 30.56 -12.34 -6.16
CA GLU A 231 31.22 -13.05 -7.26
C GLU A 231 32.62 -12.50 -7.59
N GLY A 232 33.05 -11.43 -6.90
CA GLY A 232 34.37 -10.82 -7.04
C GLY A 232 34.43 -9.72 -8.09
N LEU A 233 33.29 -9.25 -8.61
CA LEU A 233 33.25 -8.16 -9.58
C LEU A 233 33.35 -6.79 -8.89
N PRO A 234 34.07 -5.81 -9.47
CA PRO A 234 34.19 -4.45 -8.94
C PRO A 234 32.95 -3.62 -9.29
N VAL A 235 31.78 -4.01 -8.78
CA VAL A 235 30.50 -3.37 -9.12
C VAL A 235 30.30 -2.11 -8.28
N LEU A 236 29.83 -1.03 -8.89
CA LEU A 236 29.44 0.21 -8.23
C LEU A 236 28.03 0.09 -7.63
N SER A 237 27.80 0.73 -6.49
CA SER A 237 26.44 0.98 -6.01
C SER A 237 25.75 2.04 -6.89
N ALA A 238 24.43 2.17 -6.77
CA ALA A 238 23.68 3.18 -7.54
C ALA A 238 24.27 4.59 -7.36
N GLN A 239 24.54 4.99 -6.10
CA GLN A 239 25.15 6.29 -5.81
C GLN A 239 26.55 6.43 -6.43
N GLU A 240 27.39 5.39 -6.35
CA GLU A 240 28.74 5.44 -6.95
C GLU A 240 28.67 5.49 -8.48
N ALA A 241 27.67 4.85 -9.09
CA ALA A 241 27.43 4.89 -10.52
C ALA A 241 26.98 6.29 -10.98
N ASP A 242 26.06 6.94 -10.25
CA ASP A 242 25.61 8.31 -10.54
C ASP A 242 26.75 9.34 -10.41
N GLU A 243 27.72 9.09 -9.53
CA GLU A 243 28.91 9.93 -9.35
C GLU A 243 30.00 9.65 -10.41
N THR A 244 29.90 8.55 -11.15
CA THR A 244 30.89 8.10 -12.14
C THR A 244 30.54 8.60 -13.53
N ASP A 245 31.56 8.98 -14.32
CA ASP A 245 31.37 9.24 -15.75
C ASP A 245 31.14 7.93 -16.52
N GLY A 246 29.87 7.56 -16.68
CA GLY A 246 29.42 6.35 -17.36
C GLY A 246 29.75 6.31 -18.87
N SER A 247 30.16 7.44 -19.47
CA SER A 247 30.49 7.52 -20.90
C SER A 247 31.79 6.79 -21.27
N LEU A 248 32.67 6.54 -20.29
CA LEU A 248 33.95 5.86 -20.49
C LEU A 248 33.78 4.33 -20.51
N VAL A 249 33.00 3.82 -21.46
CA VAL A 249 32.74 2.39 -21.62
C VAL A 249 34.01 1.65 -22.01
N LEU A 250 34.32 0.57 -21.30
CA LEU A 250 35.56 -0.20 -21.46
C LEU A 250 35.72 -0.79 -22.88
N GLU A 251 34.62 -1.08 -23.57
CA GLU A 251 34.60 -1.53 -24.98
C GLU A 251 35.24 -0.52 -25.95
N ASP A 252 35.22 0.77 -25.61
CA ASP A 252 35.80 1.85 -26.41
C ASP A 252 37.24 2.20 -26.00
N MET A 253 37.78 1.47 -25.03
CA MET A 253 39.13 1.67 -24.50
C MET A 253 40.12 0.68 -25.13
N ARG A 254 41.36 1.12 -25.30
CA ARG A 254 42.45 0.38 -25.93
C ARG A 254 43.70 0.46 -25.08
N THR A 255 44.60 -0.52 -25.25
CA THR A 255 45.97 -0.41 -24.75
C THR A 255 46.71 0.75 -25.44
N PRO A 256 47.83 1.25 -24.89
CA PRO A 256 48.65 2.26 -25.56
C PRO A 256 49.13 1.85 -26.96
N GLU A 257 49.25 0.53 -27.21
CA GLU A 257 49.59 -0.05 -28.51
C GLU A 257 48.40 -0.08 -29.49
N GLY A 258 47.20 0.28 -29.04
CA GLY A 258 45.97 0.35 -29.83
C GLY A 258 45.15 -0.95 -29.86
N GLU A 259 45.51 -1.95 -29.06
CA GLU A 259 44.83 -3.25 -29.03
C GLU A 259 43.64 -3.23 -28.04
N PRO A 260 42.54 -3.96 -28.31
CA PRO A 260 41.45 -4.11 -27.35
C PRO A 260 41.90 -5.00 -26.18
N VAL A 261 41.40 -4.70 -24.97
CA VAL A 261 41.66 -5.55 -23.80
C VAL A 261 40.76 -6.80 -23.86
N PRO A 262 41.30 -8.02 -23.69
CA PRO A 262 40.50 -9.24 -23.59
C PRO A 262 39.48 -9.18 -22.44
N VAL A 263 38.25 -9.65 -22.67
CA VAL A 263 37.13 -9.57 -21.71
C VAL A 263 37.45 -10.26 -20.39
N GLU A 264 38.22 -11.35 -20.44
CA GLU A 264 38.64 -12.13 -19.28
C GLU A 264 39.57 -11.34 -18.33
N GLU A 265 40.22 -10.30 -18.84
CA GLU A 265 41.15 -9.46 -18.07
C GLU A 265 40.46 -8.27 -17.40
N TRP A 266 39.25 -7.90 -17.86
CA TRP A 266 38.53 -6.72 -17.39
C TRP A 266 38.34 -6.66 -15.86
N PRO A 267 37.98 -7.76 -15.16
CA PRO A 267 37.81 -7.71 -13.71
C PRO A 267 39.11 -7.45 -12.93
N ASN A 268 40.27 -7.64 -13.56
CA ASN A 268 41.58 -7.49 -12.92
C ASN A 268 42.24 -6.14 -13.21
N LEU A 269 41.64 -5.30 -14.05
CA LEU A 269 42.16 -3.97 -14.36
C LEU A 269 41.96 -3.02 -13.17
N SER A 270 42.99 -2.21 -12.90
CA SER A 270 42.86 -1.10 -11.96
C SER A 270 42.10 0.05 -12.61
N GLY A 271 41.33 0.83 -11.83
CA GLY A 271 40.56 1.95 -12.36
C GLY A 271 39.35 1.55 -13.22
N VAL A 272 38.93 0.28 -13.17
CA VAL A 272 37.76 -0.25 -13.90
C VAL A 272 36.72 -0.75 -12.91
N ALA A 273 35.46 -0.48 -13.22
CA ALA A 273 34.32 -0.93 -12.43
C ALA A 273 33.15 -1.37 -13.32
N VAL A 274 32.13 -1.94 -12.70
CA VAL A 274 30.88 -2.33 -13.37
C VAL A 274 29.73 -1.47 -12.86
N ILE A 275 28.99 -0.86 -13.77
CA ILE A 275 27.68 -0.29 -13.51
C ILE A 275 26.64 -1.35 -13.88
N VAL A 276 25.70 -1.64 -12.97
CA VAL A 276 24.54 -2.46 -13.30
C VAL A 276 23.53 -1.57 -13.99
N THR A 277 23.13 -1.94 -15.21
CA THR A 277 22.08 -1.25 -15.96
C THR A 277 20.87 -2.14 -16.08
N GLU A 278 19.70 -1.52 -16.20
CA GLU A 278 18.43 -2.21 -16.39
C GLU A 278 18.09 -2.25 -17.87
N ASP A 279 17.76 -3.42 -18.39
CA ASP A 279 17.27 -3.59 -19.76
C ASP A 279 16.00 -4.45 -19.76
N TRP A 280 15.26 -4.41 -20.86
CA TRP A 280 14.04 -5.19 -21.05
C TRP A 280 14.25 -6.17 -22.19
N GLU A 281 14.23 -7.46 -21.88
CA GLU A 281 14.26 -8.53 -22.87
C GLU A 281 12.83 -8.88 -23.26
N TYR A 282 12.56 -8.92 -24.57
CA TYR A 282 11.26 -9.28 -25.14
C TYR A 282 11.39 -10.72 -25.66
N PRO A 283 10.90 -11.73 -24.93
CA PRO A 283 11.01 -13.10 -25.39
C PRO A 283 10.22 -13.27 -26.69
N GLU A 284 10.86 -13.79 -27.73
CA GLU A 284 10.12 -14.19 -28.93
C GLU A 284 9.16 -15.33 -28.56
N PRO A 285 7.89 -15.30 -29.01
CA PRO A 285 6.97 -16.40 -28.77
C PRO A 285 7.57 -17.68 -29.36
N GLU A 286 7.54 -18.80 -28.61
CA GLU A 286 7.97 -20.09 -29.14
C GLU A 286 7.17 -20.36 -30.42
N ALA A 287 7.83 -20.34 -31.58
CA ALA A 287 7.21 -20.72 -32.82
C ALA A 287 6.81 -22.20 -32.70
N THR A 288 5.54 -22.46 -32.44
CA THR A 288 4.95 -23.79 -32.61
C THR A 288 5.02 -24.12 -34.10
N GLU A 289 6.07 -24.85 -34.50
CA GLU A 289 6.14 -25.47 -35.82
C GLU A 289 4.97 -26.46 -35.95
N GLY A 290 3.85 -26.02 -36.54
CA GLY A 290 2.75 -26.96 -36.81
C GLY A 290 1.35 -26.45 -37.13
N GLU A 291 1.05 -25.15 -37.20
CA GLU A 291 -0.32 -24.69 -37.52
C GLU A 291 -0.34 -23.76 -38.73
N GLU A 292 -0.16 -24.34 -39.92
CA GLU A 292 -0.72 -23.79 -41.16
C GLU A 292 -2.24 -24.00 -41.11
N ASP A 293 -2.98 -23.02 -40.57
CA ASP A 293 -4.46 -22.82 -40.64
C ASP A 293 -5.09 -22.51 -39.27
N ALA A 294 -4.61 -21.46 -38.58
CA ALA A 294 -5.35 -20.82 -37.49
C ALA A 294 -5.62 -19.35 -37.84
N ASP A 295 -6.86 -18.91 -37.59
CA ASP A 295 -7.43 -17.62 -37.93
C ASP A 295 -6.53 -16.42 -37.58
N ALA A 296 -6.55 -15.39 -38.44
CA ALA A 296 -5.81 -14.13 -38.29
C ALA A 296 -6.26 -13.23 -37.12
N ASP A 297 -6.98 -13.79 -36.13
CA ASP A 297 -7.48 -13.13 -34.93
C ASP A 297 -6.92 -13.79 -33.64
N ALA A 298 -5.85 -14.58 -33.74
CA ALA A 298 -5.04 -14.91 -32.59
C ALA A 298 -4.27 -13.65 -32.18
N GLU A 299 -4.73 -12.97 -31.12
CA GLU A 299 -3.93 -11.97 -30.40
C GLU A 299 -2.54 -12.59 -30.18
N ASP A 300 -1.53 -12.11 -30.93
CA ASP A 300 -0.14 -12.48 -30.71
C ASP A 300 0.17 -12.20 -29.23
N GLU A 301 0.17 -13.25 -28.42
CA GLU A 301 0.52 -13.20 -27.01
C GLU A 301 2.04 -13.00 -26.94
N TYR A 302 2.49 -11.78 -27.25
CA TYR A 302 3.86 -11.36 -27.01
C TYR A 302 4.13 -11.61 -25.53
N ALA A 303 5.10 -12.48 -25.24
CA ALA A 303 5.52 -12.72 -23.88
C ALA A 303 5.86 -11.37 -23.23
N GLU A 304 5.38 -11.17 -22.00
CA GLU A 304 5.62 -9.91 -21.30
C GLU A 304 7.13 -9.65 -21.21
N PRO A 305 7.59 -8.42 -21.50
CA PRO A 305 9.00 -8.10 -21.42
C PRO A 305 9.51 -8.36 -20.01
N VAL A 306 10.65 -9.05 -19.92
CA VAL A 306 11.29 -9.40 -18.66
C VAL A 306 12.42 -8.41 -18.42
N LYS A 307 12.39 -7.76 -17.25
CA LYS A 307 13.49 -6.90 -16.81
C LYS A 307 14.72 -7.77 -16.55
N VAL A 308 15.84 -7.42 -17.18
CA VAL A 308 17.13 -8.09 -17.02
C VAL A 308 18.19 -7.07 -16.61
N TYR A 309 19.10 -7.47 -15.74
CA TYR A 309 20.24 -6.65 -15.37
C TYR A 309 21.40 -6.93 -16.32
N ARG A 310 21.95 -5.88 -16.93
CA ARG A 310 23.17 -5.96 -17.76
C ARG A 310 24.34 -5.32 -17.03
N LEU A 311 25.54 -5.81 -17.35
CA LEU A 311 26.79 -5.34 -16.77
C LEU A 311 27.47 -4.41 -17.77
N LEU A 312 27.51 -3.12 -17.45
CA LEU A 312 28.25 -2.13 -18.22
C LEU A 312 29.62 -1.92 -17.56
N TRP A 313 30.69 -2.29 -18.26
CA TRP A 313 32.05 -2.08 -17.77
C TRP A 313 32.51 -0.66 -18.11
N VAL A 314 32.95 0.09 -17.10
CA VAL A 314 33.36 1.49 -17.23
C VAL A 314 34.75 1.73 -16.66
N VAL A 315 35.46 2.71 -17.21
CA VAL A 315 36.73 3.20 -16.69
C VAL A 315 36.46 4.35 -15.74
N THR A 316 36.59 4.07 -14.45
CA THR A 316 36.49 5.06 -13.35
C THR A 316 37.75 5.91 -13.19
N ASP A 317 38.91 5.41 -13.62
CA ASP A 317 40.19 6.11 -13.56
C ASP A 317 41.05 5.75 -14.78
N ILE A 318 41.16 6.70 -15.71
CA ILE A 318 41.95 6.54 -16.95
C ILE A 318 43.44 6.38 -16.63
N GLU A 319 43.98 7.11 -15.65
CA GLU A 319 45.40 7.06 -15.31
C GLU A 319 45.75 5.71 -14.67
N ALA A 320 44.91 5.23 -13.74
CA ALA A 320 45.12 3.95 -13.07
C ALA A 320 44.89 2.74 -13.98
N SER A 321 44.01 2.85 -14.97
CA SER A 321 43.77 1.78 -15.95
C SER A 321 44.87 1.67 -17.01
N GLY A 322 45.59 2.77 -17.29
CA GLY A 322 46.60 2.81 -18.34
C GLY A 322 46.02 2.67 -19.75
N LEU A 323 44.70 2.82 -19.90
CA LEU A 323 44.00 2.70 -21.17
C LEU A 323 43.81 4.06 -21.85
N VAL A 324 43.63 4.03 -23.16
CA VAL A 324 43.33 5.21 -23.97
C VAL A 324 42.07 4.98 -24.79
N HIS A 325 41.26 6.03 -24.96
CA HIS A 325 40.07 5.96 -25.78
C HIS A 325 40.44 5.68 -27.25
N ARG A 326 39.68 4.81 -27.95
CA ARG A 326 39.95 4.38 -29.34
C ARG A 326 40.19 5.53 -30.32
N SER A 327 39.53 6.68 -30.12
CA SER A 327 39.67 7.87 -30.98
C SER A 327 41.01 8.61 -30.84
N ARG A 328 41.79 8.29 -29.80
CA ARG A 328 43.13 8.85 -29.54
C ARG A 328 44.27 7.93 -29.98
N VAL A 329 43.96 6.68 -30.35
CA VAL A 329 44.96 5.72 -30.83
C VAL A 329 45.58 6.24 -32.14
N GLY A 330 46.90 6.41 -32.15
CA GLY A 330 47.65 6.83 -33.34
C GLY A 330 47.61 8.34 -33.66
N ARG A 331 46.96 9.17 -32.83
CA ARG A 331 47.02 10.63 -32.96
C ARG A 331 48.27 11.18 -32.29
N THR A 332 49.07 11.94 -33.04
CA THR A 332 50.10 12.83 -32.49
C THR A 332 49.49 14.20 -32.20
N ASP A 333 50.00 14.94 -31.20
CA ASP A 333 49.52 16.30 -30.83
C ASP A 333 49.47 17.31 -32.00
N ASP A 334 50.16 17.02 -33.11
CA ASP A 334 50.20 17.83 -34.34
C ASP A 334 49.01 17.58 -35.31
N ASP A 335 48.10 16.65 -35.02
CA ASP A 335 47.03 16.23 -35.94
C ASP A 335 45.68 16.93 -35.67
N GLN A 336 45.73 18.24 -35.36
CA GLN A 336 44.56 19.15 -35.38
C GLN A 336 44.30 19.64 -36.81
N GLY A 337 44.18 18.69 -37.75
CA GLY A 337 43.80 18.92 -39.12
C GLY A 337 42.28 18.98 -39.25
N ASP A 338 41.80 20.18 -39.52
CA ASP A 338 40.41 20.57 -39.76
C ASP A 338 39.86 19.94 -41.05
N ASP A 339 39.53 18.65 -41.03
CA ASP A 339 38.74 18.01 -42.09
C ASP A 339 37.24 18.15 -41.77
N ALA A 340 36.76 19.38 -41.88
CA ALA A 340 35.34 19.67 -41.99
C ALA A 340 34.86 19.26 -43.39
N GLU A 341 34.66 17.96 -43.62
CA GLU A 341 33.77 17.52 -44.70
C GLU A 341 32.41 18.19 -44.49
N ALA A 342 31.81 18.68 -45.57
CA ALA A 342 30.58 19.47 -45.57
C ALA A 342 29.40 18.66 -44.99
N HIS A 343 29.28 18.67 -43.67
CA HIS A 343 28.17 18.14 -42.89
C HIS A 343 27.00 19.12 -43.03
N ASP A 344 25.87 18.66 -43.56
CA ASP A 344 24.66 19.47 -43.69
C ASP A 344 23.97 19.59 -42.32
N PRO A 345 24.05 20.75 -41.63
CA PRO A 345 23.51 20.89 -40.27
C PRO A 345 21.99 20.75 -40.22
N GLY A 346 21.32 20.87 -41.38
CA GLY A 346 19.86 20.80 -41.48
C GLY A 346 19.29 19.38 -41.44
N THR A 347 20.04 18.36 -41.92
CA THR A 347 19.60 16.95 -41.84
C THR A 347 19.83 16.37 -40.45
N ASP A 348 20.89 16.80 -39.76
CA ASP A 348 21.20 16.33 -38.41
C ASP A 348 20.23 16.91 -37.40
N ALA A 349 19.86 18.20 -37.49
CA ALA A 349 18.88 18.81 -36.58
C ALA A 349 17.48 18.19 -36.70
N ALA A 350 17.07 17.78 -37.91
CA ALA A 350 15.79 17.10 -38.12
C ALA A 350 15.82 15.64 -37.61
N ALA A 351 16.92 14.93 -37.88
CA ALA A 351 17.11 13.56 -37.38
C ALA A 351 17.27 13.53 -35.85
N GLU A 352 17.93 14.52 -35.27
CA GLU A 352 18.10 14.71 -33.83
C GLU A 352 16.76 15.10 -33.18
N ALA A 353 15.96 15.97 -33.79
CA ALA A 353 14.60 16.27 -33.31
C ALA A 353 13.68 15.05 -33.37
N GLU A 354 13.77 14.21 -34.41
CA GLU A 354 13.00 12.96 -34.51
C GLU A 354 13.50 11.89 -33.51
N ALA A 355 14.81 11.81 -33.29
CA ALA A 355 15.39 10.96 -32.26
C ALA A 355 14.94 11.41 -30.86
N GLU A 356 14.96 12.71 -30.60
CA GLU A 356 14.52 13.30 -29.34
C GLU A 356 13.03 13.08 -29.11
N ALA A 357 12.19 13.27 -30.13
CA ALA A 357 10.77 12.95 -30.05
C ALA A 357 10.52 11.47 -29.73
N ARG A 358 11.28 10.55 -30.35
CA ARG A 358 11.21 9.11 -30.04
C ARG A 358 11.69 8.79 -28.63
N ARG A 359 12.73 9.47 -28.13
CA ARG A 359 13.19 9.35 -26.73
C ARG A 359 12.11 9.82 -25.75
N GLN A 360 11.53 10.99 -25.99
CA GLN A 360 10.44 11.54 -25.18
C GLN A 360 9.22 10.61 -25.16
N GLU A 361 8.82 10.07 -26.31
CA GLU A 361 7.72 9.10 -26.39
C GLU A 361 8.03 7.83 -25.59
N ARG A 362 9.27 7.31 -25.67
CA ARG A 362 9.72 6.16 -24.89
C ARG A 362 9.70 6.43 -23.39
N ARG A 363 10.22 7.59 -22.94
CA ARG A 363 10.20 8.01 -21.53
C ARG A 363 8.77 8.05 -21.00
N ARG A 364 7.87 8.72 -21.73
CA ARG A 364 6.43 8.77 -21.41
C ARG A 364 5.82 7.38 -21.29
N VAL A 365 6.14 6.49 -22.22
CA VAL A 365 5.66 5.10 -22.24
C VAL A 365 6.12 4.32 -21.01
N ILE A 366 7.39 4.45 -20.64
CA ILE A 366 7.97 3.77 -19.47
C ILE A 366 7.33 4.31 -18.19
N ALA A 367 7.29 5.63 -18.02
CA ALA A 367 6.69 6.29 -16.87
C ALA A 367 5.22 5.87 -16.68
N ASN A 368 4.42 5.94 -17.74
CA ASN A 368 3.02 5.52 -17.68
C ASN A 368 2.84 4.02 -17.42
N ASN A 369 3.72 3.16 -17.96
CA ASN A 369 3.66 1.73 -17.67
C ASN A 369 3.99 1.43 -16.19
N LYS A 370 4.96 2.13 -15.60
CA LYS A 370 5.27 2.04 -14.16
C LYS A 370 4.09 2.54 -13.33
N ALA A 371 3.58 3.74 -13.63
CA ALA A 371 2.41 4.31 -12.96
C ALA A 371 1.19 3.39 -13.06
N TRP A 372 0.99 2.70 -14.18
CA TRP A 372 -0.10 1.74 -14.36
C TRP A 372 0.04 0.55 -13.42
N ALA A 373 1.25 0.01 -13.25
CA ALA A 373 1.49 -1.11 -12.34
C ALA A 373 1.17 -0.74 -10.88
N SER A 374 1.58 0.45 -10.45
CA SER A 374 1.23 0.98 -9.12
C SER A 374 -0.28 1.18 -8.99
N ALA A 375 -0.92 1.78 -9.99
CA ALA A 375 -2.36 2.01 -10.00
C ALA A 375 -3.18 0.72 -10.02
N GLU A 376 -2.73 -0.32 -10.73
CA GLU A 376 -3.36 -1.64 -10.74
C GLU A 376 -3.40 -2.26 -9.33
N THR A 377 -2.33 -2.11 -8.56
CA THR A 377 -2.29 -2.57 -7.16
C THR A 377 -3.33 -1.84 -6.30
N VAL A 378 -3.35 -0.50 -6.36
CA VAL A 378 -4.29 0.32 -5.59
C VAL A 378 -5.74 0.06 -6.01
N ARG A 379 -6.01 -0.03 -7.32
CA ARG A 379 -7.34 -0.33 -7.86
C ARG A 379 -7.83 -1.68 -7.38
N ARG A 380 -7.00 -2.72 -7.42
CA ARG A 380 -7.37 -4.07 -6.97
C ARG A 380 -7.64 -4.15 -5.47
N ASP A 381 -6.85 -3.45 -4.67
CA ASP A 381 -7.08 -3.33 -3.22
C ASP A 381 -8.40 -2.63 -2.92
N TRP A 382 -8.69 -1.52 -3.61
CA TRP A 382 -9.98 -0.84 -3.52
C TRP A 382 -11.13 -1.76 -3.96
N LEU A 383 -10.97 -2.47 -5.07
CA LEU A 383 -11.97 -3.40 -5.61
C LEU A 383 -12.27 -4.54 -4.63
N SER A 384 -11.27 -5.11 -3.96
CA SER A 384 -11.47 -6.16 -2.96
C SER A 384 -12.38 -5.70 -1.81
N THR A 385 -12.19 -4.47 -1.35
CA THR A 385 -13.02 -3.83 -0.32
C THR A 385 -14.40 -3.46 -0.86
N PHE A 386 -14.47 -3.02 -2.12
CA PHE A 386 -15.71 -2.65 -2.79
C PHE A 386 -16.62 -3.86 -2.99
N VAL A 387 -16.10 -5.00 -3.47
CA VAL A 387 -16.90 -6.20 -3.72
C VAL A 387 -17.40 -6.88 -2.44
N ALA A 388 -16.74 -6.63 -1.31
CA ALA A 388 -17.15 -7.13 0.01
C ALA A 388 -18.39 -6.42 0.58
N ARG A 389 -18.88 -5.33 -0.05
CA ARG A 389 -20.08 -4.61 0.39
C ARG A 389 -21.34 -5.48 0.29
N LYS A 390 -22.31 -5.24 1.18
CA LYS A 390 -23.58 -6.02 1.20
C LYS A 390 -24.55 -5.66 0.07
N THR A 391 -24.40 -4.48 -0.53
CA THR A 391 -25.34 -3.91 -1.48
C THR A 391 -24.60 -3.19 -2.59
N ALA A 392 -25.00 -3.44 -3.83
CA ALA A 392 -24.50 -2.70 -4.98
C ALA A 392 -24.86 -1.21 -4.89
N PRO A 393 -23.98 -0.33 -5.40
CA PRO A 393 -24.27 1.09 -5.51
C PRO A 393 -25.39 1.35 -6.54
N LYS A 394 -25.98 2.54 -6.44
CA LYS A 394 -27.02 2.98 -7.38
C LYS A 394 -26.46 3.01 -8.81
N GLY A 395 -27.21 2.47 -9.77
CA GLY A 395 -26.84 2.48 -11.19
C GLY A 395 -26.03 1.25 -11.61
N ALA A 396 -25.62 0.40 -10.67
CA ALA A 396 -24.98 -0.88 -10.97
C ALA A 396 -25.86 -1.78 -11.85
N GLU A 397 -27.19 -1.73 -11.67
CA GLU A 397 -28.13 -2.55 -12.43
C GLU A 397 -28.11 -2.21 -13.93
N ALA A 398 -27.92 -0.93 -14.27
CA ALA A 398 -27.82 -0.49 -15.65
C ALA A 398 -26.52 -0.99 -16.29
N LEU A 399 -25.40 -0.89 -15.57
CA LEU A 399 -24.11 -1.39 -16.04
C LEU A 399 -24.11 -2.92 -16.21
N ILE A 400 -24.69 -3.65 -15.25
CA ILE A 400 -24.84 -5.11 -15.36
C ILE A 400 -25.71 -5.46 -16.57
N CYS A 401 -26.83 -4.78 -16.76
CA CYS A 401 -27.71 -4.99 -17.90
C CYS A 401 -26.98 -4.77 -19.22
N GLU A 402 -26.24 -3.67 -19.32
CA GLU A 402 -25.40 -3.33 -20.48
C GLU A 402 -24.37 -4.43 -20.75
N ALA A 403 -23.59 -4.85 -19.76
CA ALA A 403 -22.57 -5.89 -19.90
C ALA A 403 -23.16 -7.23 -20.37
N VAL A 404 -24.28 -7.65 -19.79
CA VAL A 404 -24.92 -8.95 -20.10
C VAL A 404 -25.65 -8.92 -21.45
N VAL A 405 -26.43 -7.87 -21.74
CA VAL A 405 -27.26 -7.81 -22.95
C VAL A 405 -26.41 -7.61 -24.20
N THR A 406 -25.31 -6.86 -24.10
CA THR A 406 -24.37 -6.68 -25.22
C THR A 406 -23.42 -7.86 -25.39
N GLY A 407 -23.38 -8.79 -24.42
CA GLY A 407 -22.44 -9.92 -24.44
C GLY A 407 -21.00 -9.44 -24.42
N HIS A 408 -20.70 -8.41 -23.63
CA HIS A 408 -19.41 -7.73 -23.67
C HIS A 408 -18.25 -8.73 -23.59
N HIS A 409 -17.26 -8.59 -24.47
CA HIS A 409 -16.21 -9.61 -24.65
C HIS A 409 -15.48 -9.94 -23.34
N THR A 410 -15.18 -8.93 -22.52
CA THR A 410 -14.53 -9.10 -21.21
C THR A 410 -15.31 -10.07 -20.30
N LEU A 411 -16.63 -9.91 -20.21
CA LEU A 411 -17.49 -10.79 -19.41
C LEU A 411 -17.56 -12.20 -20.01
N SER A 412 -17.70 -12.31 -21.33
CA SER A 412 -17.72 -13.59 -22.04
C SER A 412 -16.43 -14.38 -21.82
N LYS A 413 -15.26 -13.75 -22.04
CA LYS A 413 -13.92 -14.32 -21.79
C LYS A 413 -13.77 -14.77 -20.33
N ALA A 414 -14.21 -13.94 -19.37
CA ALA A 414 -14.15 -14.31 -17.96
C ALA A 414 -15.05 -15.52 -17.62
N MET A 415 -16.25 -15.62 -18.22
CA MET A 415 -17.13 -16.78 -18.03
C MET A 415 -16.52 -18.08 -18.56
N GLU A 416 -15.84 -18.01 -19.71
CA GLU A 416 -15.09 -19.14 -20.30
C GLU A 416 -13.99 -19.64 -19.36
N HIS A 417 -13.25 -18.70 -18.75
CA HIS A 417 -12.14 -18.97 -17.82
C HIS A 417 -12.54 -19.08 -16.35
N ARG A 418 -13.85 -19.08 -16.04
CA ARG A 418 -14.40 -19.23 -14.67
C ARG A 418 -14.01 -18.11 -13.69
N HIS A 419 -13.88 -16.88 -14.18
CA HIS A 419 -13.69 -15.66 -13.39
C HIS A 419 -12.50 -15.70 -12.40
N PRO A 420 -11.25 -15.90 -12.87
CA PRO A 420 -10.09 -15.99 -11.97
C PRO A 420 -9.92 -14.73 -11.09
N ARG A 421 -10.12 -13.52 -11.63
CA ARG A 421 -10.07 -12.28 -10.82
C ARG A 421 -11.15 -12.20 -9.76
N LEU A 422 -12.33 -12.76 -10.01
CA LEU A 422 -13.42 -12.72 -9.04
C LEU A 422 -13.02 -13.48 -7.77
N PHE A 423 -12.32 -14.62 -7.91
CA PHE A 423 -11.80 -15.36 -6.76
C PHE A 423 -10.80 -14.52 -5.97
N GLY A 424 -9.82 -13.91 -6.66
CA GLY A 424 -8.84 -13.02 -6.03
C GLY A 424 -9.49 -11.87 -5.26
N LEU A 425 -10.43 -11.15 -5.88
CA LEU A 425 -11.13 -10.03 -5.24
C LEU A 425 -12.01 -10.46 -4.05
N LEU A 426 -12.50 -11.70 -4.04
CA LEU A 426 -13.26 -12.27 -2.92
C LEU A 426 -12.39 -12.95 -1.85
N GLY A 427 -11.06 -12.96 -2.03
CA GLY A 427 -10.11 -13.64 -1.13
C GLY A 427 -10.26 -15.17 -1.14
N ILE A 428 -10.67 -15.73 -2.28
CA ILE A 428 -10.79 -17.17 -2.51
C ILE A 428 -9.56 -17.62 -3.30
N ASP A 429 -8.88 -18.67 -2.83
CA ASP A 429 -7.75 -19.25 -3.56
C ASP A 429 -8.19 -19.67 -4.97
N VAL A 430 -7.46 -19.22 -5.99
CA VAL A 430 -7.77 -19.54 -7.39
C VAL A 430 -7.59 -21.04 -7.58
N PRO A 431 -8.67 -21.80 -7.89
CA PRO A 431 -8.56 -23.24 -8.05
C PRO A 431 -7.66 -23.57 -9.25
N SER A 432 -6.58 -24.32 -9.01
CA SER A 432 -5.72 -24.87 -10.07
C SER A 432 -6.09 -26.31 -10.36
N GLY A 433 -6.21 -26.69 -11.64
CA GLY A 433 -6.56 -28.06 -12.03
C GLY A 433 -6.91 -28.21 -13.52
N TYR A 434 -7.02 -29.47 -13.97
CA TYR A 434 -7.44 -29.83 -15.33
C TYR A 434 -8.96 -29.64 -15.51
N TYR A 435 -9.41 -29.43 -16.76
CA TYR A 435 -10.78 -29.09 -17.20
C TYR A 435 -11.86 -28.90 -16.11
N GLY A 436 -12.33 -27.66 -15.95
CA GLY A 436 -13.47 -27.33 -15.09
C GLY A 436 -13.11 -26.88 -13.68
N ALA A 437 -11.81 -26.70 -13.37
CA ALA A 437 -11.36 -26.01 -12.18
C ALA A 437 -12.10 -24.66 -12.03
N GLY A 438 -12.53 -24.34 -10.81
CA GLY A 438 -13.32 -23.13 -10.52
C GLY A 438 -14.85 -23.29 -10.62
N TYR A 439 -15.38 -24.32 -11.28
CA TYR A 439 -16.84 -24.49 -11.42
C TYR A 439 -17.57 -24.58 -10.07
N GLU A 440 -17.05 -25.40 -9.15
CA GLU A 440 -17.65 -25.56 -7.82
C GLU A 440 -17.62 -24.25 -7.02
N GLU A 441 -16.53 -23.47 -7.12
CA GLU A 441 -16.41 -22.18 -6.45
C GLU A 441 -17.34 -21.13 -7.05
N CYS A 442 -17.47 -21.05 -8.38
CA CYS A 442 -18.49 -20.22 -9.01
C CYS A 442 -19.89 -20.58 -8.52
N GLN A 443 -20.21 -21.87 -8.40
CA GLN A 443 -21.51 -22.32 -7.90
C GLN A 443 -21.72 -21.94 -6.43
N LYS A 444 -20.69 -22.05 -5.57
CA LYS A 444 -20.73 -21.60 -4.17
C LYS A 444 -20.98 -20.10 -4.08
N ILE A 445 -20.28 -19.29 -4.87
CA ILE A 445 -20.47 -17.83 -4.93
C ILE A 445 -21.92 -17.51 -5.31
N ALA A 446 -22.41 -18.09 -6.41
CA ALA A 446 -23.76 -17.83 -6.90
C ALA A 446 -24.85 -18.24 -5.89
N THR A 447 -24.70 -19.39 -5.23
CA THR A 447 -25.69 -19.90 -4.27
C THR A 447 -25.65 -19.21 -2.91
N ARG A 448 -24.51 -18.62 -2.52
CA ARG A 448 -24.38 -17.80 -1.30
C ARG A 448 -25.16 -16.49 -1.39
N ALA A 449 -25.40 -15.99 -2.60
CA ALA A 449 -26.14 -14.75 -2.86
C ALA A 449 -27.67 -14.93 -2.74
N THR A 450 -28.15 -15.28 -1.55
CA THR A 450 -29.56 -15.66 -1.30
C THR A 450 -30.55 -14.49 -1.28
N SER A 451 -30.09 -13.25 -1.17
CA SER A 451 -30.94 -12.05 -1.18
C SER A 451 -30.86 -11.32 -2.52
N PRO A 452 -31.92 -10.62 -2.97
CA PRO A 452 -31.86 -9.85 -4.22
C PRO A 452 -30.71 -8.83 -4.26
N LYS A 453 -30.44 -8.15 -3.15
CA LYS A 453 -29.35 -7.17 -3.05
C LYS A 453 -27.97 -7.83 -3.15
N GLY A 454 -27.81 -8.99 -2.51
CA GLY A 454 -26.58 -9.78 -2.58
C GLY A 454 -26.34 -10.36 -3.97
N ALA A 455 -27.40 -10.81 -4.65
CA ALA A 455 -27.33 -11.30 -6.03
C ALA A 455 -26.85 -10.19 -6.98
N ILE A 456 -27.44 -8.98 -6.90
CA ILE A 456 -26.99 -7.84 -7.71
C ILE A 456 -25.52 -7.51 -7.43
N MET A 457 -25.11 -7.47 -6.16
CA MET A 457 -23.71 -7.18 -5.81
C MET A 457 -22.74 -8.26 -6.33
N THR A 458 -23.14 -9.53 -6.26
CA THR A 458 -22.32 -10.65 -6.76
C THR A 458 -22.19 -10.59 -8.27
N THR A 459 -23.27 -10.29 -8.99
CA THR A 459 -23.23 -10.10 -10.45
C THR A 459 -22.38 -8.88 -10.83
N LEU A 460 -22.49 -7.77 -10.09
CA LEU A 460 -21.63 -6.61 -10.31
C LEU A 460 -20.16 -6.97 -10.13
N ALA A 461 -19.82 -7.69 -9.06
CA ALA A 461 -18.45 -8.12 -8.77
C ALA A 461 -17.90 -8.96 -9.94
N ALA A 462 -18.70 -9.85 -10.53
CA ALA A 462 -18.28 -10.62 -11.69
C ALA A 462 -18.01 -9.75 -12.94
N VAL A 463 -18.83 -8.73 -13.20
CA VAL A 463 -18.63 -7.78 -14.32
C VAL A 463 -17.37 -6.94 -14.12
N VAL A 464 -17.18 -6.40 -12.91
CA VAL A 464 -16.00 -5.57 -12.60
C VAL A 464 -14.73 -6.41 -12.60
N ALA A 465 -14.76 -7.61 -12.04
CA ALA A 465 -13.63 -8.54 -12.08
C ALA A 465 -13.26 -8.95 -13.51
N ALA A 466 -14.26 -9.15 -14.38
CA ALA A 466 -14.03 -9.48 -15.78
C ALA A 466 -13.36 -8.33 -16.55
N TRP A 467 -13.76 -7.09 -16.28
CA TRP A 467 -13.07 -5.93 -16.82
C TRP A 467 -11.65 -5.79 -16.27
N GLU A 468 -11.46 -5.95 -14.96
CA GLU A 468 -10.16 -5.87 -14.29
C GLU A 468 -9.16 -6.92 -14.82
N ASP A 469 -9.63 -8.11 -15.21
CA ASP A 469 -8.79 -9.17 -15.82
C ASP A 469 -8.36 -8.83 -17.25
N SER A 470 -9.10 -7.95 -17.92
CA SER A 470 -8.90 -7.63 -19.34
C SER A 470 -8.05 -6.39 -19.60
N ILE A 471 -7.83 -5.56 -18.57
CA ILE A 471 -7.04 -4.34 -18.69
C ILE A 471 -5.60 -4.57 -18.22
N GLY A 472 -4.67 -3.80 -18.78
CA GLY A 472 -3.24 -3.90 -18.48
C GLY A 472 -2.46 -2.67 -18.94
N LYS A 473 -1.13 -2.73 -18.89
CA LYS A 473 -0.21 -1.62 -19.18
C LYS A 473 -0.36 -0.99 -20.58
N HIS A 474 -1.11 -1.62 -21.48
CA HIS A 474 -1.38 -1.12 -22.83
C HIS A 474 -2.73 -0.38 -22.93
N THR A 475 -3.65 -0.59 -22.00
CA THR A 475 -5.03 -0.07 -22.06
C THR A 475 -5.07 1.45 -22.08
N TRP A 476 -4.20 2.14 -21.34
CA TRP A 476 -4.16 3.60 -21.31
C TRP A 476 -3.80 4.24 -22.65
N ARG A 477 -3.09 3.53 -23.54
CA ARG A 477 -2.72 4.04 -24.88
C ARG A 477 -3.91 4.04 -25.83
N ASN A 478 -4.74 3.01 -25.74
CA ASN A 478 -5.86 2.77 -26.65
C ASN A 478 -7.11 2.33 -25.87
N PRO A 479 -7.68 3.21 -25.03
CA PRO A 479 -8.83 2.84 -24.20
C PRO A 479 -10.07 2.61 -25.06
N SER A 480 -10.80 1.53 -24.79
CA SER A 480 -12.10 1.29 -25.41
C SER A 480 -13.18 2.17 -24.77
N GLN A 481 -14.34 2.30 -25.44
CA GLN A 481 -15.51 2.96 -24.84
C GLN A 481 -15.98 2.25 -23.56
N TRP A 482 -15.77 0.94 -23.47
CA TRP A 482 -16.11 0.17 -22.29
C TRP A 482 -15.17 0.46 -21.12
N ASP A 483 -13.88 0.67 -21.37
CA ASP A 483 -12.91 1.04 -20.32
C ASP A 483 -13.26 2.39 -19.70
N ALA A 484 -13.55 3.38 -20.53
CA ALA A 484 -14.03 4.69 -20.10
C ALA A 484 -15.34 4.55 -19.28
N ARG A 485 -16.27 3.74 -19.76
CA ARG A 485 -17.58 3.49 -19.13
C ARG A 485 -17.46 2.83 -17.76
N MET A 486 -16.54 1.87 -17.61
CA MET A 486 -16.26 1.15 -16.37
C MET A 486 -15.55 2.05 -15.37
N LEU A 487 -14.46 2.72 -15.77
CA LEU A 487 -13.72 3.60 -14.88
C LEU A 487 -14.61 4.76 -14.38
N ALA A 488 -15.39 5.38 -15.27
CA ALA A 488 -16.35 6.41 -14.87
C ALA A 488 -17.37 5.91 -13.82
N ALA A 489 -17.85 4.66 -13.94
CA ALA A 489 -18.73 4.06 -12.94
C ALA A 489 -18.01 3.87 -11.59
N LEU A 490 -16.75 3.43 -11.60
CA LEU A 490 -15.97 3.28 -10.37
C LEU A 490 -15.76 4.64 -9.67
N ILE A 491 -15.46 5.70 -10.44
CA ILE A 491 -15.33 7.06 -9.94
C ILE A 491 -16.63 7.52 -9.26
N GLU A 492 -17.78 7.32 -9.89
CA GLU A 492 -19.09 7.62 -9.31
C GLU A 492 -19.34 6.85 -7.99
N TRP A 493 -18.73 5.67 -7.83
CA TRP A 493 -18.83 4.84 -6.63
C TRP A 493 -17.77 5.12 -5.56
N GLY A 494 -16.92 6.12 -5.81
CA GLY A 494 -15.94 6.65 -4.87
C GLY A 494 -14.52 6.15 -5.07
N TYR A 495 -14.19 5.56 -6.21
CA TYR A 495 -12.79 5.32 -6.59
C TYR A 495 -12.13 6.65 -7.00
N GLN A 496 -10.88 6.87 -6.59
CA GLN A 496 -10.07 8.01 -7.04
C GLN A 496 -9.01 7.48 -8.01
N PRO A 497 -9.08 7.80 -9.31
CA PRO A 497 -8.15 7.26 -10.30
C PRO A 497 -6.82 8.01 -10.27
N SER A 498 -5.74 7.28 -10.57
CA SER A 498 -4.44 7.89 -10.87
C SER A 498 -4.44 8.67 -12.18
N ASP A 499 -3.42 9.48 -12.40
CA ASP A 499 -3.28 10.28 -13.61
C ASP A 499 -3.19 9.42 -14.88
N VAL A 500 -2.54 8.26 -14.82
CA VAL A 500 -2.50 7.32 -15.96
C VAL A 500 -3.85 6.64 -16.21
N GLU A 501 -4.64 6.38 -15.17
CA GLU A 501 -5.98 5.82 -15.32
C GLU A 501 -6.96 6.85 -15.91
N ARG A 502 -6.81 8.14 -15.58
CA ARG A 502 -7.64 9.22 -16.13
C ARG A 502 -7.55 9.32 -17.66
N LEU A 503 -6.47 8.83 -18.26
CA LEU A 503 -6.36 8.71 -19.72
C LEU A 503 -7.48 7.85 -20.32
N LEU A 504 -8.03 6.88 -19.58
CA LEU A 504 -9.13 6.03 -20.06
C LEU A 504 -10.41 6.82 -20.32
N ILE A 505 -10.63 7.92 -19.60
CA ILE A 505 -11.80 8.80 -19.78
C ILE A 505 -11.49 10.03 -20.64
N GLY A 506 -10.31 10.08 -21.25
CA GLY A 506 -9.88 11.19 -22.12
C GLY A 506 -9.51 12.46 -21.36
N GLU A 507 -9.25 12.36 -20.05
CA GLU A 507 -8.67 13.44 -19.26
C GLU A 507 -7.15 13.37 -19.41
N GLU A 508 -6.54 14.36 -20.08
CA GLU A 508 -5.08 14.48 -20.13
C GLU A 508 -4.55 14.99 -18.78
N PRO A 509 -3.38 14.50 -18.31
CA PRO A 509 -2.74 15.00 -17.11
C PRO A 509 -2.46 16.49 -17.28
N SER A 510 -2.70 17.28 -16.24
CA SER A 510 -2.37 18.71 -16.31
C SER A 510 -0.84 18.90 -16.39
N ASP A 511 -0.37 19.88 -17.17
CA ASP A 511 1.05 20.22 -17.41
C ASP A 511 1.93 20.30 -16.13
N GLN A 512 1.35 20.44 -14.94
CA GLN A 512 2.09 20.47 -13.67
C GLN A 512 2.53 19.08 -13.16
N SER A 513 1.86 18.00 -13.60
CA SER A 513 2.25 16.61 -13.29
C SER A 513 3.26 16.08 -14.31
N ALA A 514 3.12 16.48 -15.58
CA ALA A 514 4.01 16.10 -16.66
C ALA A 514 5.44 16.61 -16.42
N THR A 515 5.62 17.83 -15.88
CA THR A 515 6.95 18.38 -15.62
C THR A 515 7.73 17.62 -14.55
N ASP A 516 7.08 16.95 -13.60
CA ASP A 516 7.74 16.25 -12.49
C ASP A 516 7.97 14.77 -12.81
N ASP A 517 7.02 14.07 -13.46
CA ASP A 517 7.26 12.72 -13.98
C ASP A 517 8.29 12.75 -15.13
N GLU A 518 8.32 13.82 -15.93
CA GLU A 518 9.41 14.08 -16.88
C GLU A 518 10.72 14.46 -16.15
N ALA A 519 10.68 15.15 -15.01
CA ALA A 519 11.90 15.44 -14.24
C ALA A 519 12.47 14.19 -13.55
N GLU A 520 11.64 13.31 -12.98
CA GLU A 520 12.06 12.02 -12.38
C GLU A 520 12.48 11.01 -13.47
N ALA A 521 11.83 11.01 -14.64
CA ALA A 521 12.29 10.25 -15.80
C ALA A 521 13.57 10.83 -16.41
N VAL A 522 13.77 12.15 -16.37
CA VAL A 522 15.01 12.81 -16.83
C VAL A 522 16.11 12.70 -15.77
N GLU A 523 15.84 12.53 -14.47
CA GLU A 523 16.89 12.22 -13.49
C GLU A 523 17.33 10.75 -13.59
N ASN A 524 16.38 9.82 -13.74
CA ASN A 524 16.69 8.42 -13.98
C ASN A 524 17.29 8.18 -15.37
N ASP A 525 16.91 8.98 -16.39
CA ASP A 525 17.41 8.86 -17.76
C ASP A 525 18.55 9.82 -18.11
N ALA A 526 18.82 10.89 -17.36
CA ALA A 526 20.09 11.61 -17.47
C ALA A 526 21.24 10.75 -16.91
N SER A 527 20.94 9.78 -16.04
CA SER A 527 21.88 8.72 -15.65
C SER A 527 22.09 7.68 -16.79
N THR A 528 21.16 7.53 -17.75
CA THR A 528 21.30 6.62 -18.91
C THR A 528 21.52 7.28 -20.28
N ASP A 529 21.32 8.58 -20.44
CA ASP A 529 21.23 9.29 -21.74
C ASP A 529 22.03 10.62 -21.75
N ALA A 530 22.76 10.92 -20.67
CA ALA A 530 23.98 11.73 -20.73
C ALA A 530 25.21 10.80 -20.71
N ALA A 531 25.32 9.94 -21.72
CA ALA A 531 26.52 9.17 -22.06
C ALA A 531 26.66 9.07 -23.57
#